data_AF-A0A964K2X4-F1
#
_entry.id   AF-A0A964K2X4-F1
#
_cell.length_a   1.000
_cell.length_b   1.000
_cell.length_c   1.000
_cell.angle_alpha   90.00
_cell.angle_beta   90.00
_cell.angle_gamma   90.00
#
_symmetry.space_group_name_H-M   'P 1'
#
loop_
_entity.id
_entity.type
_entity.pdbx_description
1 polymer ?
#
loop_
_entity_poly.entity_id
_entity_poly.type
_entity_poly.pdbx_seq_one_letter_code
_entity_poly.pdbx_strand_id
1 'polypeptide(L)'
;MATLSIRNLPDDVHQRLRLRAASNCRSMEAEAREVLAKACGPTDAAAVRDIQDFVDRLYKGRKPRNVAASLIRERRREARQE
;
A
#
# COMPACT_ATOMS: atom_id res chain seq x y z
N MET A 1 16.49 -11.65 16.88
CA MET A 1 16.56 -12.41 15.61
C MET A 1 15.51 -13.49 15.67
N ALA A 2 14.53 -13.47 14.78
CA ALA A 2 13.55 -14.55 14.67
C ALA A 2 14.05 -15.55 13.63
N THR A 3 14.14 -16.82 13.99
CA THR A 3 14.45 -17.92 13.07
C THR A 3 13.14 -18.53 12.58
N LEU A 4 12.95 -18.54 11.25
CA LEU A 4 11.78 -19.13 10.60
C LEU A 4 12.23 -20.37 9.82
N SER A 5 11.61 -21.52 10.10
CA SER A 5 11.82 -22.75 9.32
C SER A 5 10.61 -23.00 8.44
N ILE A 6 10.82 -23.02 7.12
CA ILE A 6 9.79 -23.35 6.13
C ILE A 6 9.95 -24.82 5.78
N ARG A 7 8.96 -25.65 6.12
CA ARG A 7 8.95 -27.10 5.83
C ARG A 7 8.16 -27.37 4.57
N ASN A 8 8.50 -28.44 3.86
CA ASN A 8 7.82 -28.91 2.65
C ASN A 8 7.69 -27.83 1.57
N LEU A 9 8.74 -27.02 1.37
CA LEU A 9 8.76 -26.03 0.29
C LEU A 9 8.85 -26.78 -1.05
N PRO A 10 7.92 -26.55 -1.99
CA PRO A 10 8.00 -27.14 -3.32
C PRO A 10 9.33 -26.79 -4.01
N ASP A 11 9.93 -27.77 -4.70
CA ASP A 11 11.25 -27.60 -5.33
C ASP A 11 11.26 -26.51 -6.40
N ASP A 12 10.13 -26.32 -7.10
CA ASP A 12 9.97 -25.26 -8.10
C ASP A 12 10.07 -23.87 -7.43
N VAL A 13 9.48 -23.70 -6.25
CA VAL A 13 9.53 -22.45 -5.49
C VAL A 13 10.94 -22.20 -4.98
N HIS A 14 11.62 -23.23 -4.48
CA HIS A 14 13.01 -23.12 -4.05
C HIS A 14 13.93 -22.67 -5.20
N GLN A 15 13.78 -23.27 -6.38
CA GLN A 15 14.58 -22.91 -7.55
C GLN A 15 14.29 -21.48 -8.03
N ARG A 16 13.01 -21.09 -8.09
CA ARG A 16 12.62 -19.72 -8.46
C ARG A 16 13.15 -18.69 -7.46
N LEU A 17 13.12 -19.00 -6.17
CA LEU A 17 13.68 -18.14 -5.12
C LEU A 17 15.20 -17.97 -5.30
N ARG A 18 15.92 -19.06 -5.62
CA ARG A 18 17.35 -19.04 -5.91
C ARG A 18 17.69 -18.14 -7.10
N LEU A 19 16.96 -18.31 -8.21
CA LEU A 19 17.15 -17.50 -9.42
C LEU A 19 16.86 -16.02 -9.15
N ARG A 20 15.81 -15.72 -8.39
CA ARG A 20 15.43 -14.35 -8.02
C ARG A 20 16.49 -13.70 -7.12
N ALA A 21 17.02 -14.45 -6.15
CA ALA A 21 18.10 -13.97 -5.28
C ALA A 21 19.37 -13.64 -6.07
N ALA A 22 19.75 -14.51 -7.03
CA ALA A 22 20.88 -14.27 -7.93
C ALA A 22 20.65 -13.02 -8.80
N SER A 23 19.46 -12.86 -9.36
CA SER A 23 19.08 -11.69 -10.15
C SER A 23 19.12 -10.38 -9.35
N ASN A 24 18.85 -10.44 -8.05
CA ASN A 24 18.85 -9.29 -7.14
C ASN A 24 20.19 -9.11 -6.40
N CYS A 25 21.23 -9.88 -6.77
CA CYS A 25 22.56 -9.83 -6.15
C CYS A 25 22.54 -9.94 -4.62
N ARG A 26 21.69 -10.81 -4.06
CA ARG A 26 21.54 -11.00 -2.62
C ARG A 26 21.47 -12.48 -2.23
N SER A 27 21.68 -12.76 -0.95
CA SER A 27 21.55 -14.13 -0.43
C SER A 27 20.11 -14.62 -0.54
N MET A 28 19.93 -15.94 -0.60
CA MET A 28 18.60 -16.56 -0.64
C MET A 28 17.77 -16.20 0.60
N GLU A 29 18.40 -16.12 1.77
CA GLU A 29 17.76 -15.66 3.00
C GLU A 29 17.30 -14.20 2.89
N ALA A 30 18.14 -13.31 2.35
CA ALA A 30 17.78 -11.91 2.17
C ALA A 30 16.62 -11.74 1.17
N GLU A 31 16.60 -12.53 0.09
CA GLU A 31 15.47 -12.60 -0.84
C GLU A 31 14.20 -13.08 -0.15
N ALA A 32 14.27 -14.18 0.59
CA ALA A 32 13.12 -14.73 1.31
C ALA A 32 12.55 -13.72 2.31
N ARG A 33 13.41 -13.06 3.07
CA ARG A 33 13.03 -12.04 4.05
C ARG A 33 12.31 -10.87 3.39
N GLU A 34 12.79 -10.42 2.25
CA GLU A 34 12.19 -9.31 1.50
C GLU A 34 10.88 -9.66 0.83
N VAL A 35 10.75 -10.89 0.32
CA VAL A 35 9.45 -11.40 -0.16
C VAL A 35 8.45 -11.45 0.97
N LEU A 36 8.82 -11.97 2.14
CA LEU A 36 7.96 -12.01 3.32
C LEU A 36 7.62 -10.61 3.84
N ALA A 37 8.58 -9.69 3.87
CA ALA A 37 8.35 -8.32 4.31
C ALA A 37 7.37 -7.58 3.40
N LYS A 38 7.45 -7.81 2.08
CA LYS A 38 6.50 -7.24 1.11
C LYS A 38 5.11 -7.88 1.20
N ALA A 39 5.06 -9.20 1.35
CA ALA A 39 3.80 -9.94 1.42
C ALA A 39 3.04 -9.69 2.74
N CYS A 40 3.76 -9.55 3.84
CA CYS A 40 3.19 -9.27 5.18
C CYS A 40 3.23 -7.77 5.53
N GLY A 41 3.71 -6.92 4.63
CA GLY A 41 3.70 -5.47 4.79
C GLY A 41 2.26 -4.95 4.89
N PRO A 42 2.07 -3.72 5.39
CA PRO A 42 0.73 -3.14 5.51
C PRO A 42 0.09 -3.03 4.11
N THR A 43 -0.87 -3.91 3.81
CA THR A 43 -1.72 -3.84 2.62
C THR A 43 -2.46 -2.50 2.62
N ASP A 44 -2.04 -1.58 1.74
CA ASP A 44 -2.67 -0.31 1.33
C ASP A 44 -3.14 0.70 2.41
N ALA A 45 -3.10 0.35 3.69
CA ALA A 45 -3.35 1.27 4.78
C ALA A 45 -2.23 2.32 4.91
N ALA A 46 -1.05 2.05 4.33
CA ALA A 46 0.00 3.05 4.13
C ALA A 46 -0.41 4.04 3.02
N ALA A 47 -0.90 3.57 1.87
CA ALA A 47 -1.34 4.44 0.78
C ALA A 47 -2.53 5.33 1.17
N VAL A 48 -3.50 4.80 1.92
CA VAL A 48 -4.63 5.60 2.45
C VAL A 48 -4.16 6.60 3.51
N ARG A 49 -3.19 6.24 4.36
CA ARG A 49 -2.58 7.19 5.31
C ARG A 49 -1.77 8.27 4.59
N ASP A 50 -1.02 7.92 3.57
CA ASP A 50 -0.24 8.87 2.76
C ASP A 50 -1.16 9.92 2.12
N ILE A 51 -2.32 9.50 1.61
CA ILE A 51 -3.34 10.41 1.10
C ILE A 51 -3.90 11.28 2.22
N GLN A 52 -4.25 10.70 3.37
CA GLN A 52 -4.82 11.46 4.49
C GLN A 52 -3.84 12.52 5.03
N ASP A 53 -2.56 12.16 5.16
CA ASP A 53 -1.47 13.03 5.60
C ASP A 53 -1.21 14.14 4.57
N PHE A 54 -1.26 13.81 3.27
CA PHE A 54 -1.17 14.79 2.21
C PHE A 54 -2.30 15.83 2.29
N VAL A 55 -3.55 15.37 2.49
CA VAL A 55 -4.71 16.26 2.63
C VAL A 55 -4.60 17.10 3.91
N ASP A 56 -4.13 16.53 5.03
CA ASP A 56 -3.88 17.29 6.27
C ASP A 56 -2.83 18.39 6.08
N ARG A 57 -1.75 18.11 5.34
CA ARG A 57 -0.75 19.12 4.98
C ARG A 57 -1.32 20.21 4.08
N LEU A 58 -2.07 19.82 3.03
CA LEU A 58 -2.65 20.74 2.06
C LEU A 58 -3.58 21.76 2.75
N TYR A 59 -4.40 21.28 3.69
CA TYR A 59 -5.34 22.12 4.44
C TYR A 59 -4.78 22.65 5.77
N LYS A 60 -3.50 22.42 6.08
CA LYS A 60 -2.86 22.81 7.35
C LYS A 60 -3.71 22.43 8.58
N GLY A 61 -4.32 21.24 8.55
CA GLY A 61 -5.24 20.75 9.60
C GLY A 61 -6.63 21.41 9.66
N ARG A 62 -6.94 22.41 8.81
CA ARG A 62 -8.28 23.02 8.70
C ARG A 62 -9.03 22.50 7.48
N LYS A 63 -9.42 21.24 7.55
CA LYS A 63 -10.21 20.61 6.48
C LYS A 63 -11.60 21.24 6.40
N PRO A 64 -12.04 21.73 5.23
CA PRO A 64 -13.40 22.24 5.06
C PRO A 64 -14.41 21.12 5.29
N ARG A 65 -15.37 21.35 6.18
CA ARG A 65 -16.45 20.39 6.45
C ARG A 65 -17.55 20.58 5.41
N ASN A 66 -18.20 19.47 5.04
CA ASN A 66 -19.41 19.48 4.19
C ASN A 66 -19.22 19.97 2.74
N VAL A 67 -18.01 19.92 2.17
CA VAL A 67 -17.74 20.29 0.77
C VAL A 67 -18.59 19.48 -0.22
N ALA A 68 -18.69 18.17 -0.01
CA ALA A 68 -19.54 17.32 -0.84
C ALA A 68 -21.01 17.78 -0.80
N ALA A 69 -21.51 18.13 0.39
CA ALA A 69 -22.88 18.60 0.55
C ALA A 69 -23.13 20.00 -0.03
N SER A 70 -22.12 20.88 -0.10
CA SER A 70 -22.26 22.18 -0.78
C SER A 70 -22.28 22.01 -2.30
N LEU A 71 -21.38 21.19 -2.85
CA LEU A 71 -21.31 20.92 -4.29
C LEU A 71 -22.57 20.21 -4.81
N ILE A 72 -23.12 19.25 -4.05
CA ILE A 72 -24.38 18.60 -4.39
C ILE A 72 -25.54 19.61 -4.39
N ARG A 73 -25.55 20.55 -3.42
CA ARG A 73 -26.57 21.61 -3.36
C ARG A 73 -26.46 22.59 -4.52
N GLU A 74 -25.24 22.92 -4.92
CA GLU A 74 -24.94 23.78 -6.07
C GLU A 74 -25.41 23.16 -7.38
N ARG A 75 -25.01 21.92 -7.65
CA ARG A 75 -25.48 21.15 -8.82
C ARG A 75 -27.01 21.05 -8.92
N ARG A 76 -27.69 20.87 -7.78
CA ARG A 76 -29.15 20.83 -7.72
C ARG A 76 -29.82 22.18 -7.99
N ARG A 77 -29.13 23.30 -7.77
CA ARG A 77 -29.62 24.64 -8.11
C ARG A 77 -29.45 24.92 -9.60
N GLU A 78 -28.30 24.58 -10.15
CA GLU A 78 -28.01 24.69 -11.59
C GLU A 78 -29.06 23.90 -12.41
N ALA A 79 -29.32 22.65 -12.04
CA ALA A 79 -30.32 21.81 -12.72
C ALA A 79 -31.78 22.27 -12.58
N ARG A 80 -32.07 23.28 -11.75
CA ARG A 80 -33.40 23.92 -11.66
C ARG A 80 -33.47 25.24 -12.43
N GLN A 81 -32.33 25.77 -12.84
CA GLN A 81 -32.20 27.02 -13.59
C GLN A 81 -32.06 26.77 -15.10
N GLU A 82 -31.73 25.54 -15.51
CA GLU A 82 -31.92 24.99 -16.86
C GLU A 82 -33.36 24.48 -17.05
#